data_AF-A0A399SI46-F1
#
_entry.id   AF-A0A399SI46-F1
#
_cell.length_a   1.000
_cell.length_b   1.000
_cell.length_c   1.000
_cell.angle_alpha   90.00
_cell.angle_beta   90.00
_cell.angle_gamma   90.00
#
_symmetry.space_group_name_H-M   'P 1'
#
loop_
_entity.id
_entity.type
_entity.pdbx_description
1 polymer ?
#
loop_
_entity_poly.entity_id
_entity_poly.type
_entity_poly.pdbx_seq_one_letter_code
_entity_poly.pdbx_strand_id
1 'polypeptide(L)'
;MKFQIITSALLVLALLCFSANAQILTVYKDFDYEGTTQSFDEGFHKGYFKIGNDVISSLKIKPGYRVVLYEHGIGNGKELTLYSDTPNLSNFDFNDITSNLKVEKVTNTLAAGETLDTEQRLYSENGEYYLVIQTDGNLCVYTATNAFKWCSMAHGFEGAKLSMQTDGNLVVYDGTNESKWASKTMGYFDQKWANTNNKPVKLVLEDDGTLNLYNASGDAVWTNE
;
A
#
# COMPACT_ATOMS: atom_id res chain seq x y z
N MET A 1 58.42 7.16 -40.54
CA MET A 1 58.05 7.66 -39.19
C MET A 1 56.97 6.72 -38.66
N LYS A 2 57.30 5.91 -37.65
CA LYS A 2 56.35 5.04 -36.94
C LYS A 2 55.34 5.92 -36.21
N PHE A 3 54.05 5.59 -36.26
CA PHE A 3 53.17 5.69 -35.10
C PHE A 3 52.03 4.69 -35.24
N GLN A 4 51.94 3.82 -34.24
CA GLN A 4 50.86 2.90 -33.98
C GLN A 4 50.04 3.51 -32.85
N ILE A 5 48.72 3.62 -33.02
CA ILE A 5 47.78 3.78 -31.90
C ILE A 5 46.67 2.76 -32.11
N ILE A 6 46.67 1.77 -31.22
CA ILE A 6 45.55 0.89 -30.94
C ILE A 6 44.68 1.64 -29.94
N THR A 7 43.39 1.79 -30.19
CA THR A 7 42.40 1.98 -29.13
C THR A 7 41.07 1.35 -29.53
N SER A 8 40.83 0.20 -28.90
CA SER A 8 39.56 -0.41 -28.51
C SER A 8 38.33 0.50 -28.60
N ALA A 9 37.30 0.02 -29.31
CA ALA A 9 35.93 0.49 -29.13
C ALA A 9 35.09 -0.66 -28.58
N LEU A 10 34.87 -0.53 -27.27
CA LEU A 10 33.89 -1.17 -26.39
C LEU A 10 32.70 -1.82 -27.12
N LEU A 11 32.58 -3.14 -27.00
CA LEU A 11 31.32 -3.85 -27.22
C LEU A 11 30.39 -3.50 -26.05
N VAL A 12 29.45 -2.58 -26.27
CA VAL A 12 28.35 -2.36 -25.34
C VAL A 12 27.45 -3.59 -25.43
N LEU A 13 27.70 -4.56 -24.55
CA LEU A 13 26.77 -5.65 -24.30
C LEU A 13 25.54 -5.00 -23.67
N ALA A 14 24.51 -4.72 -24.48
CA ALA A 14 23.19 -4.44 -23.96
C ALA A 14 22.79 -5.66 -23.12
N LEU A 15 22.89 -5.53 -21.80
CA LEU A 15 22.13 -6.39 -20.90
C LEU A 15 20.68 -6.16 -21.29
N LEU A 16 20.13 -7.08 -22.09
CA LEU A 16 18.72 -7.38 -22.03
C LEU A 16 18.49 -7.86 -20.60
N CYS A 17 18.23 -6.91 -19.70
CA CYS A 17 17.54 -7.21 -18.47
C CYS A 17 16.21 -7.77 -18.94
N PHE A 18 16.10 -9.09 -19.02
CA PHE A 18 14.83 -9.73 -18.79
C PHE A 18 14.39 -9.16 -17.45
N SER A 19 13.43 -8.23 -17.48
CA SER A 19 12.57 -7.99 -16.34
C SER A 19 12.01 -9.37 -16.02
N ALA A 20 12.65 -10.07 -15.08
CA ALA A 20 12.00 -11.15 -14.38
C ALA A 20 10.75 -10.48 -13.86
N ASN A 21 9.60 -10.84 -14.45
CA ASN A 21 8.33 -10.29 -14.05
C ASN A 21 8.28 -10.45 -12.52
N ALA A 22 8.47 -9.34 -11.80
CA ALA A 22 8.80 -9.40 -10.38
C ALA A 22 7.56 -10.00 -9.72
N GLN A 23 7.67 -11.25 -9.28
CA GLN A 23 6.55 -12.04 -8.81
C GLN A 23 5.85 -11.26 -7.70
N ILE A 24 4.54 -11.05 -7.85
CA ILE A 24 3.79 -10.16 -6.97
C ILE A 24 3.73 -10.74 -5.56
N LEU A 25 3.45 -12.04 -5.45
CA LEU A 25 3.46 -12.79 -4.21
C LEU A 25 4.33 -14.02 -4.38
N THR A 26 5.19 -14.28 -3.39
CA THR A 26 5.84 -15.59 -3.21
C THR A 26 5.50 -16.09 -1.82
N VAL A 27 4.95 -17.30 -1.72
CA VAL A 27 4.66 -17.98 -0.46
C VAL A 27 5.66 -19.12 -0.23
N TYR A 28 5.91 -19.41 1.03
CA TYR A 28 6.95 -20.32 1.49
C TYR A 28 6.37 -21.30 2.50
N LYS A 29 6.84 -22.54 2.41
CA LYS A 29 6.36 -23.63 3.25
C LYS A 29 6.88 -23.52 4.69
N ASP A 30 8.07 -22.94 4.85
CA ASP A 30 8.71 -22.76 6.14
C ASP A 30 8.76 -21.28 6.53
N PHE A 31 9.15 -21.00 7.79
CA PHE A 31 9.40 -19.64 8.27
C PHE A 31 10.58 -18.98 7.56
N ASP A 32 10.68 -17.66 7.73
CA ASP A 32 11.83 -16.85 7.29
C ASP A 32 12.15 -16.98 5.80
N TYR A 33 11.12 -17.23 4.98
CA TYR A 33 11.20 -17.34 3.53
C TYR A 33 12.03 -18.53 3.03
N GLU A 34 11.94 -19.65 3.76
CA GLU A 34 12.67 -20.89 3.43
C GLU A 34 11.73 -21.99 2.89
N GLY A 35 12.34 -23.08 2.40
CA GLY A 35 11.63 -24.28 1.98
C GLY A 35 11.05 -24.21 0.56
N THR A 36 10.04 -25.05 0.30
CA THR A 36 9.33 -25.07 -0.99
C THR A 36 8.57 -23.77 -1.18
N THR A 37 8.53 -23.27 -2.41
CA THR A 37 7.87 -22.01 -2.73
C THR A 37 6.85 -22.14 -3.85
N GLN A 38 5.93 -21.18 -3.89
CA GLN A 38 5.08 -20.93 -5.04
C GLN A 38 4.77 -19.45 -5.16
N SER A 39 4.63 -18.99 -6.41
CA SER A 39 4.38 -17.59 -6.70
C SER A 39 3.03 -17.41 -7.38
N PHE A 40 2.44 -16.23 -7.16
CA PHE A 40 1.12 -15.88 -7.63
C PHE A 40 1.13 -14.47 -8.23
N ASP A 41 0.40 -14.34 -9.33
CA ASP A 41 0.03 -13.05 -9.92
C ASP A 41 -1.23 -12.49 -9.23
N GLU A 42 -1.67 -11.32 -9.66
CA GLU A 42 -2.92 -10.72 -9.19
C GLU A 42 -4.13 -11.65 -9.43
N GLY A 43 -5.08 -11.63 -8.49
CA GLY A 43 -6.34 -12.38 -8.59
C GLY A 43 -6.58 -13.33 -7.43
N PHE A 44 -7.69 -14.07 -7.54
CA PHE A 44 -8.09 -15.07 -6.55
C PHE A 44 -7.56 -16.46 -6.93
N HIS A 45 -6.86 -17.11 -6.00
CA HIS A 45 -6.21 -18.39 -6.19
C HIS A 45 -6.78 -19.42 -5.20
N LYS A 46 -7.31 -20.52 -5.75
CA LYS A 46 -7.95 -21.59 -4.98
C LYS A 46 -6.93 -22.65 -4.52
N GLY A 47 -7.17 -23.26 -3.37
CA GLY A 47 -6.30 -24.18 -2.60
C GLY A 47 -5.69 -25.42 -3.24
N TYR A 48 -5.78 -25.56 -4.57
CA TYR A 48 -4.98 -26.55 -5.31
C TYR A 48 -3.57 -26.01 -5.60
N PHE A 49 -2.91 -25.47 -4.57
CA PHE A 49 -1.57 -24.93 -4.70
C PHE A 49 -0.55 -26.07 -4.89
N LYS A 50 0.44 -25.83 -5.74
CA LYS A 50 1.57 -26.75 -5.95
C LYS A 50 2.43 -26.90 -4.69
N ILE A 51 2.52 -25.85 -3.86
CA ILE A 51 3.22 -25.90 -2.56
C ILE A 51 2.50 -26.80 -1.53
N GLY A 52 1.18 -27.00 -1.71
CA GLY A 52 0.30 -27.73 -0.80
C GLY A 52 -0.80 -26.82 -0.22
N ASN A 53 -1.84 -27.45 0.34
CA ASN A 53 -2.90 -26.78 1.10
C ASN A 53 -2.50 -26.73 2.58
N ASP A 54 -2.82 -25.64 3.29
CA ASP A 54 -2.60 -25.55 4.75
C ASP A 54 -1.14 -25.79 5.15
N VAL A 55 -0.20 -25.18 4.40
CA VAL A 55 1.25 -25.34 4.61
C VAL A 55 2.03 -24.04 4.42
N ILE A 56 1.35 -22.90 4.29
CA ILE A 56 2.04 -21.61 4.10
C ILE A 56 2.41 -21.07 5.47
N SER A 57 3.71 -20.79 5.65
CA SER A 57 4.29 -20.32 6.92
C SER A 57 4.90 -18.92 6.81
N SER A 58 5.33 -18.50 5.62
CA SER A 58 5.84 -17.14 5.36
C SER A 58 5.59 -16.69 3.92
N LEU A 59 5.68 -15.38 3.66
CA LEU A 59 5.43 -14.82 2.33
C LEU A 59 6.17 -13.50 2.07
N LYS A 60 6.48 -13.24 0.81
CA LYS A 60 6.99 -11.96 0.31
C LYS A 60 6.01 -11.32 -0.64
N ILE A 61 5.77 -10.03 -0.45
CA ILE A 61 4.80 -9.24 -1.23
C ILE A 61 5.55 -8.10 -1.90
N LYS A 62 5.38 -7.99 -3.21
CA LYS A 62 5.83 -6.82 -3.97
C LYS A 62 5.13 -5.56 -3.43
N PRO A 63 5.86 -4.48 -3.11
CA PRO A 63 5.25 -3.21 -2.72
C PRO A 63 4.18 -2.74 -3.73
N GLY A 64 3.11 -2.12 -3.23
CA GLY A 64 1.93 -1.77 -4.04
C GLY A 64 0.86 -2.85 -4.13
N TYR A 65 1.06 -4.01 -3.50
CA TYR A 65 0.07 -5.09 -3.44
C TYR A 65 -0.26 -5.46 -2.00
N ARG A 66 -1.43 -6.06 -1.82
CA ARG A 66 -1.81 -6.77 -0.60
C ARG A 66 -2.20 -8.20 -0.93
N VAL A 67 -2.09 -9.07 0.06
CA VAL A 67 -2.63 -10.42 0.01
C VAL A 67 -3.69 -10.59 1.10
N VAL A 68 -4.79 -11.22 0.75
CA VAL A 68 -5.77 -11.74 1.71
C VAL A 68 -5.65 -13.25 1.74
N LEU A 69 -5.31 -13.81 2.91
CA LEU A 69 -5.27 -15.25 3.16
C LEU A 69 -6.59 -15.69 3.78
N TYR A 70 -7.07 -16.86 3.38
CA TYR A 70 -8.33 -17.45 3.86
C TYR A 70 -8.07 -18.85 4.42
N GLU A 71 -8.56 -19.10 5.64
CA GLU A 71 -8.47 -20.42 6.28
C GLU A 71 -9.30 -21.48 5.55
N HIS A 72 -10.44 -21.07 5.01
CA HIS A 72 -11.32 -21.90 4.20
C HIS A 72 -11.72 -21.12 2.93
N GLY A 73 -12.98 -21.20 2.51
CA GLY A 73 -13.51 -20.33 1.45
C GLY A 73 -13.77 -18.90 1.95
N ILE A 74 -13.95 -17.98 1.01
CA ILE A 74 -14.31 -16.58 1.29
C ILE A 74 -15.51 -16.52 2.25
N GLY A 75 -15.41 -15.72 3.32
CA GLY A 75 -16.48 -15.54 4.31
C GLY A 75 -16.70 -16.73 5.25
N ASN A 76 -15.78 -17.71 5.27
CA ASN A 76 -15.82 -18.85 6.19
C ASN A 76 -14.45 -19.03 6.84
N GLY A 77 -14.41 -19.12 8.17
CA GLY A 77 -13.15 -19.20 8.92
C GLY A 77 -12.45 -17.85 9.05
N LYS A 78 -11.16 -17.88 9.41
CA LYS A 78 -10.33 -16.67 9.57
C LYS A 78 -9.91 -16.10 8.22
N GLU A 79 -9.74 -14.77 8.20
CA GLU A 79 -9.14 -14.02 7.09
C GLU A 79 -7.99 -13.15 7.63
N LEU A 80 -6.90 -13.04 6.88
CA LEU A 80 -5.75 -12.20 7.23
C LEU A 80 -5.32 -11.38 6.01
N THR A 81 -5.29 -10.05 6.16
CA THR A 81 -4.78 -9.14 5.13
C THR A 81 -3.37 -8.68 5.48
N LEU A 82 -2.43 -8.84 4.54
CA LEU A 82 -1.03 -8.45 4.69
C LEU A 82 -0.62 -7.52 3.55
N TYR A 83 0.18 -6.52 3.88
CA TYR A 83 0.67 -5.49 2.95
C TYR A 83 2.18 -5.54 2.72
N SER A 84 2.89 -6.39 3.45
CA SER A 84 4.34 -6.50 3.38
C SER A 84 4.80 -7.93 3.62
N ASP A 85 6.08 -8.16 3.32
CA ASP A 85 6.80 -9.37 3.67
C ASP A 85 6.50 -9.78 5.13
N THR A 86 6.19 -11.05 5.30
CA THR A 86 5.80 -11.63 6.58
C THR A 86 6.61 -12.91 6.79
N PRO A 87 7.64 -12.88 7.65
CA PRO A 87 8.55 -14.03 7.84
C PRO A 87 7.92 -15.15 8.67
N ASN A 88 6.86 -14.87 9.41
CA ASN A 88 6.22 -15.86 10.28
C ASN A 88 4.72 -15.56 10.46
N LEU A 89 3.87 -16.40 9.86
CA LEU A 89 2.41 -16.30 9.97
C LEU A 89 1.86 -16.74 11.34
N SER A 90 2.66 -17.41 12.18
CA SER A 90 2.27 -17.73 13.55
C SER A 90 2.06 -16.48 14.41
N ASN A 91 2.70 -15.37 14.05
CA ASN A 91 2.49 -14.07 14.72
C ASN A 91 1.06 -13.53 14.55
N PHE A 92 0.27 -14.12 13.65
CA PHE A 92 -1.10 -13.75 13.33
C PHE A 92 -2.09 -14.91 13.55
N ASP A 93 -1.67 -15.99 14.23
CA ASP A 93 -2.46 -17.22 14.40
C ASP A 93 -2.97 -17.81 13.06
N PHE A 94 -2.15 -17.70 12.01
CA PHE A 94 -2.49 -18.07 10.62
C PHE A 94 -1.50 -19.04 9.97
N ASN A 95 -0.62 -19.66 10.76
CA ASN A 95 0.36 -20.60 10.25
C ASN A 95 -0.29 -21.89 9.75
N ASP A 96 0.10 -22.36 8.56
CA ASP A 96 -0.31 -23.66 8.01
C ASP A 96 -1.83 -23.87 7.97
N ILE A 97 -2.60 -22.80 7.77
CA ILE A 97 -4.06 -22.90 7.61
C ILE A 97 -4.57 -22.23 6.34
N THR A 98 -3.70 -21.68 5.50
CA THR A 98 -4.14 -20.99 4.28
C THR A 98 -4.64 -22.00 3.24
N SER A 99 -5.95 -21.96 2.97
CA SER A 99 -6.61 -22.75 1.93
C SER A 99 -6.91 -21.96 0.66
N ASN A 100 -7.10 -20.63 0.73
CA ASN A 100 -7.23 -19.79 -0.46
C ASN A 100 -6.49 -18.47 -0.24
N LEU A 101 -6.14 -17.79 -1.33
CA LEU A 101 -5.56 -16.45 -1.25
C LEU A 101 -6.06 -15.54 -2.35
N LYS A 102 -6.06 -14.24 -2.09
CA LYS A 102 -6.34 -13.20 -3.07
C LYS A 102 -5.20 -12.20 -3.08
N VAL A 103 -4.64 -11.94 -4.26
CA VAL A 103 -3.62 -10.91 -4.49
C VAL A 103 -4.30 -9.73 -5.16
N GLU A 104 -4.13 -8.53 -4.61
CA GLU A 104 -4.77 -7.32 -5.13
C GLU A 104 -3.79 -6.17 -5.18
N LYS A 105 -3.83 -5.38 -6.26
CA LYS A 105 -3.14 -4.09 -6.29
C LYS A 105 -3.81 -3.13 -5.30
N VAL A 106 -3.00 -2.43 -4.52
CA VAL A 106 -3.46 -1.37 -3.61
C VAL A 106 -3.50 -0.07 -4.39
N THR A 107 -4.60 0.68 -4.27
CA THR A 107 -4.74 1.99 -4.93
C THR A 107 -3.90 3.06 -4.24
N ASN A 108 -3.57 4.13 -4.98
CA ASN A 108 -2.93 5.33 -4.45
C ASN A 108 -3.93 6.42 -4.05
N THR A 109 -5.24 6.17 -4.20
CA THR A 109 -6.27 7.19 -4.00
C THR A 109 -7.30 6.83 -2.94
N LEU A 110 -7.88 7.85 -2.31
CA LEU A 110 -9.10 7.74 -1.51
C LEU A 110 -10.11 8.78 -2.01
N ALA A 111 -11.23 8.33 -2.58
CA ALA A 111 -12.26 9.20 -3.15
C ALA A 111 -13.17 9.81 -2.06
N ALA A 112 -13.83 10.92 -2.39
CA ALA A 112 -14.80 11.54 -1.50
C ALA A 112 -15.93 10.56 -1.12
N GLY A 113 -16.18 10.45 0.18
CA GLY A 113 -17.08 9.48 0.80
C GLY A 113 -16.39 8.19 1.27
N GLU A 114 -15.14 7.94 0.86
CA GLU A 114 -14.40 6.76 1.27
C GLU A 114 -13.62 6.98 2.58
N THR A 115 -13.29 5.87 3.23
CA THR A 115 -12.50 5.83 4.45
C THR A 115 -11.34 4.86 4.30
N LEU A 116 -10.25 5.13 5.02
CA LEU A 116 -9.15 4.21 5.25
C LEU A 116 -9.13 3.90 6.74
N ASP A 117 -9.39 2.65 7.10
CA ASP A 117 -9.39 2.22 8.50
C ASP A 117 -7.97 1.97 9.01
N THR A 118 -7.84 1.83 10.33
CA THR A 118 -6.57 1.52 11.01
C THR A 118 -5.84 0.35 10.32
N GLU A 119 -4.53 0.53 10.09
CA GLU A 119 -3.58 -0.37 9.41
C GLU A 119 -3.87 -0.69 7.93
N GLN A 120 -4.97 -0.19 7.36
CA GLN A 120 -5.14 -0.21 5.91
C GLN A 120 -4.18 0.79 5.25
N ARG A 121 -3.75 0.47 4.03
CA ARG A 121 -2.75 1.26 3.31
C ARG A 121 -3.27 1.73 1.96
N LEU A 122 -2.80 2.90 1.55
CA LEU A 122 -2.64 3.26 0.13
C LEU A 122 -1.16 3.11 -0.23
N TYR A 123 -0.86 2.80 -1.49
CA TYR A 123 0.51 2.79 -2.01
C TYR A 123 0.63 3.76 -3.17
N SER A 124 1.75 4.46 -3.30
CA SER A 124 2.05 5.24 -4.51
C SER A 124 2.06 4.33 -5.74
N GLU A 125 1.83 4.89 -6.92
CA GLU A 125 1.70 4.09 -8.16
C GLU A 125 3.00 3.38 -8.52
N ASN A 126 4.14 4.00 -8.21
CA ASN A 126 5.47 3.37 -8.31
C ASN A 126 5.78 2.34 -7.22
N GLY A 127 4.94 2.22 -6.18
CA GLY A 127 5.10 1.30 -5.07
C GLY A 127 6.19 1.67 -4.06
N GLU A 128 6.79 2.86 -4.15
CA GLU A 128 7.90 3.30 -3.29
C GLU A 128 7.46 3.90 -1.96
N TYR A 129 6.19 4.30 -1.83
CA TYR A 129 5.62 4.92 -0.64
C TYR A 129 4.29 4.29 -0.26
N TYR A 130 3.96 4.33 1.03
CA TYR A 130 2.62 4.00 1.50
C TYR A 130 2.11 5.01 2.55
N LEU A 131 0.80 5.21 2.54
CA LEU A 131 0.05 5.96 3.55
C LEU A 131 -0.65 4.96 4.45
N VAL A 132 -0.67 5.21 5.76
CA VAL A 132 -1.36 4.37 6.75
C VAL A 132 -1.95 5.22 7.88
N ILE A 133 -3.11 4.80 8.40
CA ILE A 133 -3.57 5.20 9.73
C ILE A 133 -3.06 4.17 10.73
N GLN A 134 -2.12 4.56 11.57
CA GLN A 134 -1.50 3.66 12.54
C GLN A 134 -2.45 3.38 13.71
N THR A 135 -2.18 2.29 14.43
CA THR A 135 -2.95 1.89 15.64
C THR A 135 -3.00 2.95 16.73
N ASP A 136 -2.00 3.84 16.80
CA ASP A 136 -1.94 4.96 17.74
C ASP A 136 -2.68 6.22 17.25
N GLY A 137 -3.33 6.13 16.08
CA GLY A 137 -4.13 7.18 15.48
C GLY A 137 -3.38 8.09 14.51
N ASN A 138 -2.06 7.93 14.38
CA ASN A 138 -1.25 8.80 13.53
C ASN A 138 -1.45 8.49 12.04
N LEU A 139 -1.66 9.53 11.23
CA LEU A 139 -1.68 9.41 9.77
C LEU A 139 -0.26 9.63 9.27
N CYS A 140 0.34 8.61 8.67
CA CYS A 140 1.75 8.65 8.29
C CYS A 140 2.01 8.16 6.87
N VAL A 141 3.03 8.76 6.26
CA VAL A 141 3.66 8.31 5.02
C VAL A 141 5.04 7.75 5.35
N TYR A 142 5.33 6.59 4.78
CA TYR A 142 6.63 5.94 4.82
C TYR A 142 7.06 5.52 3.42
N THR A 143 8.35 5.25 3.25
CA THR A 143 8.81 4.46 2.10
C THR A 143 8.34 3.01 2.24
N ALA A 144 8.30 2.25 1.15
CA ALA A 144 7.97 0.82 1.15
C ALA A 144 8.90 -0.03 2.05
N THR A 145 10.09 0.49 2.37
CA THR A 145 11.07 -0.10 3.29
C THR A 145 10.93 0.38 4.74
N ASN A 146 9.82 1.06 5.06
CA ASN A 146 9.47 1.61 6.37
C ASN A 146 10.34 2.79 6.85
N ALA A 147 11.01 3.51 5.94
CA ALA A 147 11.68 4.76 6.31
C ALA A 147 10.65 5.89 6.43
N PHE A 148 10.77 6.70 7.48
CA PHE A 148 9.86 7.82 7.76
C PHE A 148 9.91 8.89 6.66
N LYS A 149 8.73 9.39 6.23
CA LYS A 149 8.59 10.54 5.31
C LYS A 149 7.80 11.68 5.95
N TRP A 150 6.62 11.42 6.50
CA TRP A 150 5.76 12.45 7.10
C TRP A 150 4.70 11.85 8.03
N CYS A 151 4.22 12.60 9.02
CA CYS A 151 3.03 12.25 9.80
C CYS A 151 2.20 13.49 10.17
N SER A 152 0.90 13.30 10.44
CA SER A 152 -0.03 14.35 10.89
C SER A 152 0.26 14.85 12.30
N MET A 153 1.02 14.08 13.08
CA MET A 153 1.32 14.31 14.50
C MET A 153 0.09 14.28 15.41
N ALA A 154 -1.06 13.85 14.90
CA ALA A 154 -2.24 13.56 15.71
C ALA A 154 -2.22 12.08 16.11
N HIS A 155 -1.84 11.81 17.35
CA HIS A 155 -1.60 10.46 17.87
C HIS A 155 -2.04 10.35 19.33
N GLY A 156 -2.01 9.14 19.89
CA GLY A 156 -2.41 8.84 21.27
C GLY A 156 -3.90 8.50 21.42
N PHE A 157 -4.54 8.01 20.37
CA PHE A 157 -5.93 7.58 20.38
C PHE A 157 -6.12 6.34 19.49
N GLU A 158 -7.10 5.50 19.83
CA GLU A 158 -7.32 4.21 19.17
C GLU A 158 -8.55 4.24 18.25
N GLY A 159 -8.69 3.21 17.42
CA GLY A 159 -9.85 3.02 16.54
C GLY A 159 -9.94 4.07 15.44
N ALA A 160 -8.79 4.61 15.02
CA ALA A 160 -8.74 5.73 14.11
C ALA A 160 -9.13 5.37 12.67
N LYS A 161 -9.62 6.36 11.94
CA LYS A 161 -9.86 6.26 10.50
C LYS A 161 -9.55 7.58 9.81
N LEU A 162 -9.10 7.49 8.57
CA LEU A 162 -9.04 8.62 7.63
C LEU A 162 -10.34 8.66 6.84
N SER A 163 -10.90 9.84 6.65
CA SER A 163 -12.07 10.06 5.80
C SER A 163 -11.80 11.19 4.82
N MET A 164 -11.92 10.89 3.53
CA MET A 164 -12.04 11.92 2.51
C MET A 164 -13.52 12.30 2.43
N GLN A 165 -13.91 13.43 3.00
CA GLN A 165 -15.32 13.77 3.16
C GLN A 165 -15.93 14.32 1.87
N THR A 166 -17.25 14.17 1.73
CA THR A 166 -17.99 14.70 0.57
C THR A 166 -18.08 16.22 0.55
N ASP A 167 -17.73 16.91 1.63
CA ASP A 167 -17.59 18.36 1.70
C ASP A 167 -16.20 18.87 1.26
N GLY A 168 -15.28 17.95 0.95
CA GLY A 168 -13.94 18.22 0.46
C GLY A 168 -12.85 18.18 1.53
N ASN A 169 -13.19 17.99 2.80
CA ASN A 169 -12.21 17.93 3.88
C ASN A 169 -11.63 16.51 4.04
N LEU A 170 -10.30 16.40 4.12
CA LEU A 170 -9.64 15.19 4.61
C LEU A 170 -9.50 15.25 6.14
N VAL A 171 -10.02 14.24 6.86
CA VAL A 171 -10.13 14.24 8.33
C VAL A 171 -9.70 12.91 8.93
N VAL A 172 -8.93 12.96 10.01
CA VAL A 172 -8.67 11.82 10.90
C VAL A 172 -9.64 11.86 12.07
N TYR A 173 -10.35 10.77 12.28
CA TYR A 173 -11.23 10.55 13.43
C TYR A 173 -10.63 9.53 14.37
N ASP A 174 -10.93 9.64 15.67
CA ASP A 174 -10.74 8.55 16.63
C ASP A 174 -11.91 7.54 16.62
N GLY A 175 -11.80 6.48 17.43
CA GLY A 175 -12.84 5.45 17.55
C GLY A 175 -14.18 5.94 18.13
N THR A 176 -14.25 7.15 18.67
CA THR A 176 -15.50 7.79 19.13
C THR A 176 -16.13 8.70 18.07
N ASN A 177 -15.51 8.80 16.88
CA ASN A 177 -15.82 9.76 15.81
C ASN A 177 -15.54 11.22 16.18
N GLU A 178 -14.60 11.49 17.08
CA GLU A 178 -14.09 12.84 17.29
C GLU A 178 -12.98 13.16 16.28
N SER A 179 -13.04 14.32 15.63
CA SER A 179 -12.01 14.77 14.68
C SER A 179 -10.73 15.13 15.43
N LYS A 180 -9.62 14.45 15.13
CA LYS A 180 -8.30 14.67 15.74
C LYS A 180 -7.33 15.45 14.85
N TRP A 181 -7.52 15.38 13.54
CA TRP A 181 -6.77 16.18 12.56
C TRP A 181 -7.63 16.44 11.33
N ALA A 182 -7.43 17.59 10.67
CA ALA A 182 -8.08 17.89 9.41
C ALA A 182 -7.19 18.77 8.52
N SER A 183 -7.26 18.53 7.21
CA SER A 183 -6.65 19.38 6.18
C SER A 183 -7.24 20.79 6.10
N LYS A 184 -8.44 20.99 6.67
CA LYS A 184 -9.20 22.25 6.67
C LYS A 184 -9.55 22.74 5.26
N THR A 185 -9.89 21.80 4.37
CA THR A 185 -10.20 22.04 2.95
C THR A 185 -11.70 21.99 2.64
N MET A 186 -12.56 22.30 3.62
CA MET A 186 -13.99 22.54 3.40
C MET A 186 -14.34 24.03 3.40
N GLY A 187 -15.47 24.34 2.75
CA GLY A 187 -16.01 25.70 2.62
C GLY A 187 -16.21 26.45 3.94
N TYR A 188 -16.45 25.72 5.04
CA TYR A 188 -16.56 26.32 6.38
C TYR A 188 -15.27 27.04 6.83
N PHE A 189 -14.09 26.50 6.51
CA PHE A 189 -12.81 27.09 6.90
C PHE A 189 -12.34 28.17 5.94
N ASP A 190 -12.58 27.99 4.65
CA ASP A 190 -12.26 28.95 3.60
C ASP A 190 -13.24 28.77 2.44
N GLN A 191 -13.95 29.86 2.11
CA GLN A 191 -14.99 29.86 1.08
C GLN A 191 -14.48 29.45 -0.30
N LYS A 192 -13.16 29.56 -0.57
CA LYS A 192 -12.59 29.09 -1.85
C LYS A 192 -12.90 27.61 -2.10
N TRP A 193 -12.98 26.80 -1.04
CA TRP A 193 -13.24 25.35 -1.11
C TRP A 193 -14.73 25.01 -1.29
N ALA A 194 -15.63 25.97 -1.10
CA ALA A 194 -17.04 25.79 -1.44
C ALA A 194 -17.28 25.81 -2.96
N ASN A 195 -16.34 26.38 -3.73
CA ASN A 195 -16.37 26.38 -5.18
C ASN A 195 -15.95 25.00 -5.73
N THR A 196 -16.72 24.44 -6.66
CA THR A 196 -16.45 23.15 -7.31
C THR A 196 -15.07 23.07 -7.99
N ASN A 197 -14.53 24.19 -8.45
CA ASN A 197 -13.21 24.26 -9.08
C ASN A 197 -12.06 24.13 -8.07
N ASN A 198 -12.31 24.31 -6.77
CA ASN A 198 -11.28 24.10 -5.75
C ASN A 198 -11.64 22.96 -4.81
N LYS A 199 -12.93 22.62 -4.65
CA LYS A 199 -13.39 21.60 -3.73
C LYS A 199 -12.69 20.27 -4.04
N PRO A 200 -11.91 19.72 -3.09
CA PRO A 200 -11.28 18.44 -3.34
C PRO A 200 -12.31 17.31 -3.33
N VAL A 201 -12.06 16.29 -4.16
CA VAL A 201 -12.94 15.12 -4.32
C VAL A 201 -12.18 13.80 -4.20
N LYS A 202 -10.85 13.86 -4.08
CA LYS A 202 -10.00 12.69 -3.85
C LYS A 202 -8.68 13.10 -3.19
N LEU A 203 -8.19 12.23 -2.35
CA LEU A 203 -6.80 12.18 -1.91
C LEU A 203 -6.01 11.30 -2.88
N VAL A 204 -4.75 11.67 -3.13
CA VAL A 204 -3.76 10.90 -3.89
C VAL A 204 -2.45 10.89 -3.11
N LEU A 205 -1.86 9.71 -2.93
CA LEU A 205 -0.47 9.54 -2.54
C LEU A 205 0.38 9.51 -3.82
N GLU A 206 1.22 10.54 -3.96
CA GLU A 206 2.07 10.72 -5.13
C GLU A 206 3.34 9.86 -5.08
N ASP A 207 3.98 9.71 -6.24
CA ASP A 207 5.19 8.90 -6.43
C ASP A 207 6.44 9.45 -5.72
N ASP A 208 6.39 10.67 -5.20
CA ASP A 208 7.42 11.30 -4.37
C ASP A 208 7.11 11.26 -2.86
N GLY A 209 6.00 10.61 -2.48
CA GLY A 209 5.52 10.49 -1.12
C GLY A 209 4.81 11.74 -0.58
N THR A 210 4.40 12.67 -1.44
CA THR A 210 3.51 13.78 -1.06
C THR A 210 2.05 13.35 -1.05
N LEU A 211 1.25 13.99 -0.20
CA LEU A 211 -0.20 13.80 -0.13
C LEU A 211 -0.90 15.00 -0.74
N ASN A 212 -1.59 14.78 -1.86
CA ASN A 212 -2.31 15.82 -2.59
C ASN A 212 -3.81 15.58 -2.55
N LEU A 213 -4.58 16.65 -2.38
CA LEU A 213 -6.02 16.63 -2.64
C LEU A 213 -6.29 17.26 -4.00
N TYR A 214 -7.12 16.57 -4.78
CA TYR A 214 -7.46 16.98 -6.14
C TYR A 214 -8.92 17.35 -6.26
N ASN A 215 -9.21 18.40 -7.03
CA ASN A 215 -10.57 18.77 -7.42
C ASN A 215 -11.15 17.83 -8.50
N ALA A 216 -12.40 18.06 -8.91
CA ALA A 216 -13.06 17.29 -9.97
C ALA A 216 -12.46 17.48 -11.37
N SER A 217 -11.75 18.58 -11.61
CA SER A 217 -11.04 18.86 -12.87
C SER A 217 -9.70 18.13 -12.97
N GLY A 218 -9.20 17.57 -11.86
CA GLY A 218 -7.89 16.92 -11.80
C GLY A 218 -6.73 17.86 -11.44
N ASP A 219 -7.00 19.05 -10.90
CA ASP A 219 -5.98 19.93 -10.38
C ASP A 219 -5.69 19.61 -8.91
N ALA A 220 -4.39 19.58 -8.55
CA ALA A 220 -3.96 19.54 -7.16
C ALA A 220 -4.25 20.90 -6.53
N VAL A 221 -5.03 20.90 -5.45
CA VAL A 221 -5.53 22.12 -4.81
C VAL A 221 -4.99 22.30 -3.39
N TRP A 222 -4.61 21.19 -2.76
CA TRP A 222 -3.96 21.17 -1.44
C TRP A 222 -2.85 20.12 -1.44
N THR A 223 -1.80 20.38 -0.66
CA THR A 223 -0.70 19.46 -0.40
C THR A 223 -0.28 19.53 1.07
N ASN A 224 0.38 18.49 1.58
CA ASN A 224 0.89 18.44 2.96
C ASN A 224 2.24 19.17 3.16
N GLU A 225 2.84 19.68 2.08
CA GLU A 225 4.09 20.46 2.07
C GLU A 225 3.89 21.99 1.97
#